data_AF-A0A5S9QY60-F1
#
_entry.id   AF-A0A5S9QY60-F1
#
_cell.length_a   1.000
_cell.length_b   1.000
_cell.length_c   1.000
_cell.angle_alpha   90.00
_cell.angle_beta   90.00
_cell.angle_gamma   90.00
#
_symmetry.space_group_name_H-M   'P 1'
#
loop_
_entity.id
_entity.type
_entity.pdbx_description
1 polymer ?
#
loop_
_entity_poly.entity_id
_entity_poly.type
_entity_poly.pdbx_seq_one_letter_code
_entity_poly.pdbx_strand_id
1 'polypeptide(L)' 'MTGAQRSYLHTLAQEADQEVPEDATKAQASELIDDLRQQTGRGE' A
#
# COMPACT_ATOMS: atom_id res chain seq x y z
N MET A 1 -2.79 10.96 1.74
CA MET A 1 -3.05 9.64 2.33
C MET A 1 -3.82 9.80 3.65
N THR A 2 -4.73 8.87 3.99
CA THR A 2 -5.30 8.82 5.35
C THR A 2 -4.40 8.02 6.29
N GLY A 3 -4.54 8.19 7.61
CA GLY A 3 -3.77 7.39 8.58
C GLY A 3 -3.96 5.88 8.41
N ALA A 4 -5.21 5.44 8.21
CA ALA A 4 -5.53 4.04 7.96
C ALA A 4 -4.87 3.50 6.67
N GLN A 5 -4.91 4.27 5.58
CA GLN A 5 -4.22 3.91 4.34
C GLN A 5 -2.71 3.80 4.54
N ARG A 6 -2.10 4.72 5.30
CA ARG A 6 -0.65 4.69 5.58
C ARG A 6 -0.25 3.41 6.31
N SER A 7 -0.95 3.08 7.40
CA SER A 7 -0.67 1.86 8.17
C SER A 7 -0.81 0.61 7.32
N TYR A 8 -1.87 0.54 6.50
CA TYR A 8 -2.09 -0.63 5.65
C TYR A 8 -1.08 -0.74 4.50
N LEU A 9 -0.72 0.39 3.86
CA LEU A 9 0.34 0.44 2.86
C LEU A 9 1.66 -0.09 3.42
N HIS A 10 2.07 0.35 4.61
CA HIS A 10 3.34 -0.09 5.20
C HIS A 10 3.38 -1.59 5.46
N THR A 11 2.26 -2.20 5.90
CA THR A 11 2.18 -3.66 6.07
C THR A 11 2.38 -4.37 4.73
N LEU A 12 1.66 -3.95 3.68
CA LEU A 12 1.76 -4.58 2.37
C LEU A 12 3.14 -4.39 1.73
N ALA A 13 3.71 -3.20 1.88
CA ALA A 13 5.02 -2.87 1.35
C ALA A 13 6.14 -3.67 2.06
N GLN A 14 6.06 -3.86 3.38
CA GLN A 14 7.00 -4.74 4.09
C GLN A 14 6.94 -6.19 3.60
N GLU A 15 5.75 -6.71 3.29
CA GLU A 15 5.60 -8.07 2.77
C GLU A 15 6.08 -8.23 1.34
N ALA A 16 5.96 -7.17 0.54
CA ALA A 16 6.45 -7.10 -0.83
C ALA A 16 7.93 -6.68 -0.94
N ASP A 17 8.61 -6.41 0.19
CA ASP A 17 9.96 -5.82 0.24
C ASP A 17 10.08 -4.51 -0.59
N GLN A 18 9.08 -3.64 -0.46
CA GLN A 18 8.97 -2.35 -1.16
C GLN A 18 8.88 -1.17 -0.19
N GLU A 19 9.23 0.01 -0.69
CA GLU A 19 9.11 1.26 0.05
C GLU A 19 7.78 1.97 -0.23
N VAL A 20 7.24 2.64 0.79
CA VAL A 20 6.02 3.45 0.66
C VAL A 20 6.39 4.91 0.41
N PRO A 21 5.88 5.54 -0.67
CA PRO A 21 6.07 6.97 -0.89
C PRO A 21 5.38 7.79 0.22
N GLU A 22 6.16 8.63 0.91
CA GLU A 22 5.69 9.39 2.08
C GLU A 22 4.70 10.51 1.72
N ASP A 23 4.77 11.00 0.49
CA ASP A 23 3.99 12.10 -0.08
C ASP A 23 2.76 11.64 -0.87
N ALA A 24 2.45 10.34 -0.85
CA ALA A 24 1.30 9.79 -1.55
C ALA A 24 -0.02 10.47 -1.14
N THR A 25 -0.80 10.88 -2.15
CA THR A 25 -2.17 11.33 -1.95
C THR A 25 -3.07 10.17 -1.51
N LYS A 26 -4.30 10.48 -1.10
CA LYS A 26 -5.29 9.44 -0.75
C LYS A 26 -5.59 8.52 -1.94
N ALA A 27 -5.70 9.09 -3.14
CA ALA A 27 -6.00 8.34 -4.37
C ALA A 27 -4.83 7.41 -4.73
N GLN A 28 -3.60 7.94 -4.77
CA GLN A 28 -2.40 7.14 -5.02
C GLN A 28 -2.21 6.03 -4.00
N ALA A 29 -2.50 6.29 -2.71
CA ALA A 29 -2.43 5.25 -1.69
C ALA A 29 -3.43 4.11 -1.95
N SER A 30 -4.62 4.40 -2.49
CA SER A 30 -5.59 3.36 -2.87
C SER A 30 -5.08 2.52 -4.05
N GLU A 31 -4.53 3.15 -5.09
CA GLU A 31 -3.94 2.44 -6.24
C GLU A 31 -2.78 1.53 -5.81
N LEU A 32 -1.85 2.06 -5.01
CA LEU A 32 -0.72 1.29 -4.47
C LEU A 32 -1.16 0.11 -3.59
N ILE A 33 -2.23 0.28 -2.81
CA ILE A 33 -2.81 -0.82 -2.01
C ILE A 33 -3.30 -1.93 -2.92
N ASP A 34 -4.02 -1.61 -3.99
CA ASP A 34 -4.56 -2.61 -4.91
C ASP A 34 -3.45 -3.37 -5.65
N ASP A 35 -2.38 -2.67 -6.05
CA ASP A 35 -1.19 -3.27 -6.66
C ASP A 35 -0.44 -4.19 -5.70
N LEU A 36 -0.18 -3.72 -4.47
CA LEU A 36 0.56 -4.51 -3.48
C LEU A 36 -0.25 -5.70 -2.96
N ARG A 37 -1.58 -5.59 -2.86
CA ARG A 37 -2.45 -6.73 -2.49
C ARG A 37 -2.35 -7.86 -3.51
N GLN A 38 -2.29 -7.54 -4.81
CA GLN A 38 -2.10 -8.54 -5.86
C GLN A 38 -0.71 -9.19 -5.75
N GLN A 39 0.34 -8.39 -5.52
CA GLN A 39 1.72 -8.88 -5.39
C GLN A 39 1.93 -9.79 -4.16
N THR A 40 1.26 -9.48 -3.05
CA THR A 40 1.36 -10.23 -1.79
C THR A 40 0.41 -11.43 -1.72
N GLY A 41 -0.36 -11.71 -2.77
CA GLY A 41 -1.34 -12.81 -2.78
C GLY A 41 -2.54 -12.60 -1.85
N ARG A 42 -2.90 -11.34 -1.57
CA ARG A 42 -4.07 -10.90 -0.77
C ARG A 42 -5.20 -10.33 -1.63
N GLY A 43 -5.00 -10.34 -2.94
CA GLY A 43 -5.97 -9.96 -3.96
C GLY A 43 -6.81 -11.15 -4.41
N GLU A 44 -7.25 -12.01 -3.49
CA GLU A 44 -8.13 -13.16 -3.73
C GLU A 44 -9.12 -13.31 -2.56
#